data_AF-A0A2P7RCA2-F1
#
_entry.id   AF-A0A2P7RCA2-F1
#
_cell.length_a   1.000
_cell.length_b   1.000
_cell.length_c   1.000
_cell.angle_alpha   90.00
_cell.angle_beta   90.00
_cell.angle_gamma   90.00
#
_symmetry.space_group_name_H-M   'P 1'
#
loop_
_entity.id
_entity.type
_entity.pdbx_description
1 polymer ?
#
loop_
_entity_poly.entity_id
_entity_poly.type
_entity_poly.pdbx_seq_one_letter_code
_entity_poly.pdbx_strand_id
1 'polypeptide(L)'
;MSQTNNQPNYNYTVVRQMTVMTVIWGVVGMSLGVLIAAQLIWPALNFETPWLTYSRLRPLHTNAVIFAFGVSALMATSFYVVQRTCQTRLFGGSLASFVFWGWQAIIVSAVITLPLGYTTSKEYAELEWPIDIAIAVVWVSYAIVFFGTLAKRTTSHIYVANWFYGGFILTVAVLHIVNSMAIPLNGMKSYSMYSGAADAMIQWWYGHNAVGFLLTAGFLGMMYYFVPKQAGRPVYSYRLSIVHFWALITLYIWAGPHHLHYTALPDWAQSLGMVMSLILFVPSWGGMINGIMTLSGAWHKLRYDPVLRFLIVSLSFYGMSTFEGPMMAIKTVNALSHYTDWTVGHVHSGALGWVAMVSIGSVYHLIPNLFGQDRMYSVRLINVHFWLATIGTVLYIVAMWISGVMQGLMWRAVNEDGTLTYSFVESLQASYPFYFVRFIGGCFFVTGMLLMLYNTYRTIKAPKGSLQAIPQPA
;
A
#
# COMPACT_ATOMS: atom_id res chain seq x y z
N MET A 1 21.87 29.61 33.65
CA MET A 1 22.32 28.49 32.79
C MET A 1 21.27 28.27 31.72
N SER A 2 21.53 28.73 30.48
CA SER A 2 20.61 28.47 29.36
C SER A 2 20.57 26.96 29.13
N GLN A 3 19.39 26.35 29.25
CA GLN A 3 19.18 25.01 28.72
C GLN A 3 19.40 25.08 27.21
N THR A 4 20.61 24.77 26.75
CA THR A 4 20.87 24.49 25.34
C THR A 4 19.95 23.34 24.98
N ASN A 5 18.87 23.66 24.27
CA ASN A 5 17.83 22.74 23.86
C ASN A 5 18.51 21.74 22.91
N ASN A 6 19.00 20.63 23.48
CA ASN A 6 19.85 19.65 22.82
C ASN A 6 19.00 18.74 21.91
N GLN A 7 18.11 19.35 21.12
CA GLN A 7 17.27 18.61 20.19
C GLN A 7 18.18 18.02 19.10
N PRO A 8 18.09 16.70 18.85
CA PRO A 8 18.90 16.07 17.83
C PRO A 8 18.64 16.73 16.48
N ASN A 9 19.71 17.13 15.78
CA ASN A 9 19.61 17.65 14.42
C ASN A 9 19.19 16.53 13.45
N TYR A 10 17.90 16.37 13.22
CA TYR A 10 17.35 15.37 12.31
C TYR A 10 17.72 15.64 10.84
N ASN A 11 17.88 14.57 10.07
CA ASN A 11 18.00 14.64 8.62
C ASN A 11 16.61 14.65 7.99
N TYR A 12 16.12 15.85 7.63
CA TYR A 12 14.86 16.03 6.92
C TYR A 12 15.01 16.16 5.40
N THR A 13 16.22 16.16 4.84
CA THR A 13 16.42 16.26 3.39
C THR A 13 15.80 15.07 2.66
N VAL A 14 16.21 13.85 3.02
CA VAL A 14 15.68 12.62 2.41
C VAL A 14 14.18 12.45 2.67
N VAL A 15 13.72 12.84 3.86
CA VAL A 15 12.31 12.76 4.23
C VAL A 15 11.48 13.69 3.35
N ARG A 16 11.91 14.93 3.12
CA ARG A 16 11.24 15.87 2.20
C ARG A 16 11.19 15.32 0.79
N GLN A 17 12.32 14.83 0.29
CA GLN A 17 12.43 14.28 -1.06
C GLN A 17 11.45 13.11 -1.28
N MET A 18 11.47 12.12 -0.38
CA MET A 18 10.55 10.98 -0.41
C MET A 18 9.08 11.41 -0.23
N THR A 19 8.79 12.37 0.66
CA THR A 19 7.42 12.87 0.87
C THR A 19 6.87 13.53 -0.40
N VAL A 20 7.67 14.35 -1.10
CA VAL A 20 7.25 14.97 -2.36
C VAL A 20 7.06 13.92 -3.46
N MET A 21 7.99 12.99 -3.60
CA MET A 21 7.90 11.93 -4.60
C MET A 21 6.73 10.97 -4.34
N THR A 22 6.35 10.75 -3.08
CA THR A 22 5.13 10.02 -2.72
C THR A 22 3.90 10.67 -3.38
N VAL A 23 3.75 11.99 -3.29
CA VAL A 23 2.60 12.68 -3.90
C VAL A 23 2.64 12.59 -5.42
N ILE A 24 3.83 12.78 -6.03
CA ILE A 24 4.00 12.71 -7.48
C ILE A 24 3.68 11.30 -8.01
N TRP A 25 4.27 10.27 -7.42
CA TRP A 25 4.02 8.89 -7.83
C TRP A 25 2.61 8.41 -7.53
N GLY A 26 1.98 8.93 -6.47
CA GLY A 26 0.56 8.72 -6.21
C GLY A 26 -0.32 9.23 -7.35
N VAL A 27 -0.06 10.45 -7.84
CA VAL A 27 -0.77 10.99 -9.01
C VAL A 27 -0.52 10.15 -10.26
N VAL A 28 0.74 9.83 -10.56
CA VAL A 28 1.10 9.04 -11.76
C VAL A 28 0.47 7.64 -11.73
N GLY A 29 0.69 6.89 -10.65
CA GLY A 29 0.23 5.50 -10.52
C GLY A 29 -1.30 5.40 -10.53
N MET A 30 -2.00 6.30 -9.84
CA MET A 30 -3.47 6.27 -9.81
C MET A 30 -4.08 6.78 -11.12
N SER A 31 -3.43 7.72 -11.81
CA SER A 31 -3.85 8.14 -13.17
C SER A 31 -3.70 7.01 -14.19
N LEU A 32 -2.62 6.23 -14.09
CA LEU A 32 -2.48 5.00 -14.87
C LEU A 32 -3.61 4.00 -14.56
N GLY A 33 -4.01 3.89 -13.29
CA GLY A 33 -5.16 3.08 -12.87
C GLY A 33 -6.46 3.50 -13.55
N VAL A 34 -6.72 4.81 -13.63
CA VAL A 34 -7.88 5.37 -14.34
C VAL A 34 -7.81 5.10 -15.84
N LEU A 35 -6.62 5.24 -16.45
CA LEU A 35 -6.43 4.94 -17.88
C LEU A 35 -6.72 3.47 -18.19
N ILE A 36 -6.15 2.53 -17.45
CA ILE A 36 -6.37 1.09 -17.70
C ILE A 36 -7.80 0.67 -17.33
N ALA A 37 -8.45 1.33 -16.37
CA ALA A 37 -9.87 1.14 -16.09
C ALA A 37 -10.75 1.60 -17.27
N ALA A 38 -10.37 2.69 -17.94
CA ALA A 38 -11.04 3.18 -19.14
C ALA A 38 -10.83 2.24 -20.34
N GLN A 39 -9.62 1.68 -20.50
CA GLN A 39 -9.31 0.70 -21.56
C GLN A 39 -10.16 -0.57 -21.51
N LEU A 40 -10.63 -0.97 -20.32
CA LEU A 40 -11.55 -2.10 -20.15
C LEU A 40 -12.98 -1.82 -20.64
N ILE A 41 -13.35 -0.55 -20.80
CA ILE A 41 -14.66 -0.11 -21.31
C ILE A 41 -14.55 0.26 -22.79
N TRP A 42 -13.50 1.01 -23.13
CA TRP A 42 -13.21 1.51 -24.47
C TRP A 42 -11.86 0.99 -24.95
N PRO A 43 -11.81 -0.22 -25.54
CA PRO A 43 -10.56 -0.82 -26.02
C PRO A 43 -9.80 0.03 -27.05
N ALA A 44 -10.47 0.97 -27.73
CA ALA A 44 -9.82 1.96 -28.61
C ALA A 44 -8.74 2.78 -27.88
N LEU A 45 -8.82 2.92 -26.56
CA LEU A 45 -7.81 3.58 -25.73
C LEU A 45 -6.51 2.76 -25.56
N ASN A 46 -6.36 1.62 -26.23
CA ASN A 46 -5.08 0.94 -26.41
C ASN A 46 -4.26 1.57 -27.56
N PHE A 47 -4.85 2.46 -28.37
CA PHE A 47 -4.21 3.25 -29.42
C PHE A 47 -3.43 2.45 -30.47
N GLU A 48 -3.75 1.16 -30.63
CA GLU A 48 -3.04 0.23 -31.53
C GLU A 48 -1.50 0.25 -31.33
N THR A 49 -1.06 0.57 -30.12
CA THR A 49 0.34 0.87 -29.82
C THR A 49 0.83 -0.04 -28.69
N PRO A 50 1.91 -0.84 -28.89
CA PRO A 50 2.31 -1.87 -27.93
C PRO A 50 2.57 -1.37 -26.51
N TRP A 51 3.19 -0.20 -26.35
CA TRP A 51 3.52 0.37 -25.04
C TRP A 51 2.34 1.03 -24.32
N LEU A 52 1.19 1.17 -24.98
CA LEU A 52 -0.04 1.69 -24.37
C LEU A 52 -1.11 0.62 -24.14
N THR A 53 -0.81 -0.66 -24.41
CA THR A 53 -1.81 -1.72 -24.20
C THR A 53 -2.07 -1.97 -22.72
N TYR A 54 -3.30 -2.38 -22.38
CA TYR A 54 -3.69 -2.76 -21.03
C TYR A 54 -2.73 -3.78 -20.41
N SER A 55 -2.29 -4.76 -21.19
CA SER A 55 -1.37 -5.83 -20.74
C SER A 55 0.00 -5.32 -20.28
N ARG A 56 0.50 -4.22 -20.85
CA ARG A 56 1.79 -3.61 -20.43
C ARG A 56 1.62 -2.50 -19.41
N LEU A 57 0.50 -1.77 -19.47
CA LEU A 57 0.21 -0.69 -18.52
C LEU A 57 -0.31 -1.21 -17.17
N ARG A 58 -0.95 -2.38 -17.10
CA ARG A 58 -1.37 -3.01 -15.83
C ARG A 58 -0.20 -3.23 -14.87
N PRO A 59 0.90 -3.92 -15.22
CA PRO A 59 2.02 -4.08 -14.30
C PRO A 59 2.71 -2.75 -13.99
N LEU A 60 2.69 -1.78 -14.92
CA LEU A 60 3.20 -0.43 -14.64
C LEU A 60 2.33 0.29 -13.59
N HIS A 61 1.00 0.22 -13.70
CA HIS A 61 0.09 0.72 -12.68
C HIS A 61 0.38 0.08 -11.32
N THR A 62 0.46 -1.26 -11.26
CA THR A 62 0.78 -2.03 -10.07
C THR A 62 2.09 -1.56 -9.43
N ASN A 63 3.17 -1.48 -10.21
CA ASN A 63 4.48 -1.07 -9.70
C ASN A 63 4.49 0.41 -9.27
N ALA A 64 3.81 1.29 -10.01
CA ALA A 64 3.71 2.70 -9.67
C ALA A 64 2.90 2.93 -8.39
N VAL A 65 1.82 2.21 -8.14
CA VAL A 65 1.02 2.41 -6.91
C VAL A 65 1.63 1.72 -5.69
N ILE A 66 2.28 0.56 -5.86
CA ILE A 66 2.86 -0.18 -4.73
C ILE A 66 4.26 0.31 -4.41
N PHE A 67 5.18 0.26 -5.38
CA PHE A 67 6.59 0.53 -5.16
C PHE A 67 6.92 2.02 -5.33
N ALA A 68 6.31 2.71 -6.28
CA ALA A 68 6.58 4.14 -6.42
C ALA A 68 5.85 4.97 -5.36
N PHE A 69 4.53 4.87 -5.26
CA PHE A 69 3.74 5.57 -4.25
C PHE A 69 3.94 4.97 -2.84
N GLY A 70 3.61 3.69 -2.67
CA GLY A 70 3.60 3.05 -1.34
C GLY A 70 4.98 2.99 -0.66
N VAL A 71 6.04 2.56 -1.37
CA VAL A 71 7.38 2.51 -0.75
C VAL A 71 7.98 3.90 -0.56
N SER A 72 7.74 4.87 -1.45
CA SER A 72 8.16 6.26 -1.17
C SER A 72 7.50 6.78 0.11
N ALA A 73 6.22 6.45 0.32
CA ALA A 73 5.52 6.79 1.55
C ALA A 73 6.18 6.11 2.75
N LEU A 74 6.44 4.80 2.68
CA LEU A 74 7.11 4.03 3.74
C LEU A 74 8.50 4.55 4.07
N MET A 75 9.32 4.87 3.07
CA MET A 75 10.66 5.41 3.27
C MET A 75 10.60 6.82 3.88
N ALA A 76 9.68 7.68 3.42
CA ALA A 76 9.46 8.99 4.04
C ALA A 76 9.06 8.86 5.51
N THR A 77 8.03 8.05 5.80
CA THR A 77 7.48 7.93 7.15
C THR A 77 8.44 7.19 8.08
N SER A 78 9.04 6.08 7.66
CA SER A 78 9.98 5.32 8.49
C SER A 78 11.19 6.16 8.88
N PHE A 79 11.80 6.91 7.95
CA PHE A 79 12.92 7.80 8.24
C PHE A 79 12.54 8.97 9.15
N TYR A 80 11.32 9.49 9.03
CA TYR A 80 10.82 10.51 9.95
C TYR A 80 10.58 9.94 11.36
N VAL A 81 9.89 8.80 11.43
CA VAL A 81 9.45 8.17 12.68
C VAL A 81 10.63 7.61 13.46
N VAL A 82 11.54 6.87 12.83
CA VAL A 82 12.68 6.25 13.53
C VAL A 82 13.56 7.31 14.18
N GLN A 83 13.83 8.43 13.50
CA GLN A 83 14.61 9.54 14.05
C GLN A 83 13.96 10.13 15.31
N ARG A 84 12.64 10.37 15.26
CA ARG A 84 11.92 11.04 16.35
C ARG A 84 11.68 10.12 17.55
N THR A 85 11.35 8.86 17.28
CA THR A 85 11.11 7.85 18.33
C THR A 85 12.39 7.39 19.01
N CYS A 86 13.52 7.40 18.31
CA CYS A 86 14.84 7.08 18.89
C CYS A 86 15.65 8.31 19.30
N GLN A 87 15.10 9.51 19.07
CA GLN A 87 15.71 10.82 19.34
C GLN A 87 17.17 10.93 18.85
N THR A 88 17.40 10.53 17.61
CA THR A 88 18.72 10.56 16.98
C THR A 88 18.59 10.86 15.49
N ARG A 89 19.62 11.47 14.89
CA ARG A 89 19.69 11.70 13.44
C ARG A 89 19.77 10.35 12.70
N LEU A 90 19.32 10.26 11.44
CA LEU A 90 19.56 9.06 10.61
C LEU A 90 21.03 8.62 10.62
N PHE A 91 21.24 7.30 10.62
CA PHE A 91 22.53 6.66 10.39
C PHE A 91 22.94 6.71 8.91
N GLY A 92 24.23 6.49 8.63
CA GLY A 92 24.73 6.28 7.26
C GLY A 92 25.02 7.53 6.43
N GLY A 93 24.70 8.75 6.91
CA GLY A 93 25.08 9.99 6.22
C GLY A 93 24.52 10.07 4.79
N SER A 94 25.42 10.02 3.79
CA SER A 94 25.08 10.02 2.36
C SER A 94 24.33 8.76 1.92
N LEU A 95 24.40 7.65 2.67
CA LEU A 95 23.70 6.41 2.35
C LEU A 95 22.18 6.61 2.27
N ALA A 96 21.60 7.47 3.12
CA ALA A 96 20.18 7.82 3.03
C ALA A 96 19.85 8.55 1.71
N SER A 97 20.77 9.35 1.18
CA SER A 97 20.60 9.99 -0.12
C SER A 97 20.76 8.99 -1.28
N PHE A 98 21.65 8.00 -1.14
CA PHE A 98 21.77 6.89 -2.08
C PHE A 98 20.45 6.10 -2.15
N VAL A 99 19.85 5.78 -0.98
CA VAL A 99 18.55 5.11 -0.93
C VAL A 99 17.50 5.91 -1.71
N PHE A 100 17.45 7.23 -1.55
CA PHE A 100 16.53 8.07 -2.32
C PHE A 100 16.77 7.96 -3.82
N TRP A 101 17.95 8.33 -4.31
CA TRP A 101 18.22 8.35 -5.75
C TRP A 101 18.16 6.97 -6.38
N GLY A 102 18.63 5.94 -5.68
CA GLY A 102 18.54 4.55 -6.11
C GLY A 102 17.09 4.10 -6.27
N TRP A 103 16.22 4.41 -5.30
CA TRP A 103 14.79 4.10 -5.40
C TRP A 103 14.12 4.85 -6.56
N GLN A 104 14.43 6.15 -6.75
CA GLN A 104 13.91 6.90 -7.89
C GLN A 104 14.38 6.32 -9.24
N ALA A 105 15.64 5.89 -9.33
CA ALA A 105 16.18 5.27 -10.54
C ALA A 105 15.46 3.93 -10.85
N ILE A 106 15.19 3.11 -9.84
CA ILE A 106 14.40 1.87 -9.97
C ILE A 106 13.00 2.18 -10.51
N ILE A 107 12.30 3.17 -9.94
CA ILE A 107 10.96 3.53 -10.40
C ILE A 107 10.98 4.03 -11.86
N VAL A 108 11.94 4.90 -12.21
CA VAL A 108 12.10 5.38 -13.58
C VAL A 108 12.40 4.21 -14.52
N SER A 109 13.20 3.23 -14.10
CA SER A 109 13.43 2.02 -14.88
C SER A 109 12.12 1.25 -15.12
N ALA A 110 11.25 1.09 -14.12
CA ALA A 110 9.95 0.45 -14.28
C ALA A 110 9.05 1.18 -15.29
N VAL A 111 9.02 2.52 -15.24
CA VAL A 111 8.28 3.37 -16.19
C VAL A 111 8.75 3.17 -17.64
N ILE A 112 10.03 2.87 -17.83
CA ILE A 112 10.60 2.64 -19.16
C ILE A 112 10.38 1.18 -19.59
N THR A 113 10.70 0.22 -18.72
CA THR A 113 10.91 -1.17 -19.11
C THR A 113 9.61 -1.96 -19.23
N LEU A 114 8.62 -1.69 -18.37
CA LEU A 114 7.33 -2.39 -18.40
C LEU A 114 6.52 -2.07 -19.68
N PRO A 115 6.39 -0.79 -20.12
CA PRO A 115 5.77 -0.49 -21.42
C PRO A 115 6.54 -1.05 -22.62
N LEU A 116 7.87 -1.19 -22.53
CA LEU A 116 8.67 -1.85 -23.55
C LEU A 116 8.44 -3.37 -23.60
N GLY A 117 7.79 -3.95 -22.59
CA GLY A 117 7.42 -5.37 -22.53
C GLY A 117 8.44 -6.24 -21.81
N TYR A 118 9.42 -5.65 -21.13
CA TYR A 118 10.36 -6.40 -20.29
C TYR A 118 9.69 -6.75 -18.97
N THR A 119 9.28 -8.01 -18.85
CA THR A 119 8.66 -8.52 -17.64
C THR A 119 8.98 -9.98 -17.39
N THR A 120 9.12 -10.32 -16.10
CA THR A 120 9.18 -11.71 -15.60
C THR A 120 7.83 -12.41 -15.62
N SER A 121 6.72 -11.68 -15.85
CA SER A 121 5.32 -12.12 -15.72
C SER A 121 4.83 -12.49 -14.32
N LYS A 122 5.69 -12.35 -13.30
CA LYS A 122 5.35 -12.59 -11.89
C LYS A 122 4.69 -11.36 -11.27
N GLU A 123 3.46 -11.48 -10.79
CA GLU A 123 2.75 -10.34 -10.18
C GLU A 123 3.52 -9.72 -9.01
N TYR A 124 3.60 -8.39 -8.99
CA TYR A 124 4.37 -7.59 -8.05
C TYR A 124 5.90 -7.79 -8.11
N ALA A 125 6.41 -8.68 -8.96
CA ALA A 125 7.84 -8.92 -9.19
C ALA A 125 8.15 -8.85 -10.69
N GLU A 126 7.49 -7.93 -11.40
CA GLU A 126 7.50 -7.91 -12.87
C GLU A 126 8.81 -7.43 -13.47
N LEU A 127 9.64 -6.69 -12.73
CA LEU A 127 10.89 -6.11 -13.24
C LEU A 127 11.93 -7.21 -13.47
N GLU A 128 12.76 -7.04 -14.50
CA GLU A 128 13.77 -8.06 -14.86
C GLU A 128 15.03 -7.96 -13.99
N TRP A 129 15.81 -9.04 -14.01
CA TRP A 129 16.88 -9.34 -13.05
C TRP A 129 17.91 -8.22 -12.76
N PRO A 130 18.33 -7.32 -13.70
CA PRO A 130 19.26 -6.25 -13.33
C PRO A 130 18.61 -5.26 -12.36
N ILE A 131 17.30 -5.03 -12.53
CA ILE A 131 16.52 -4.15 -11.66
C ILE A 131 16.27 -4.83 -10.32
N ASP A 132 16.06 -6.15 -10.29
CA ASP A 132 15.93 -6.90 -9.02
C ASP A 132 17.20 -6.81 -8.18
N ILE A 133 18.38 -6.90 -8.80
CA ILE A 133 19.67 -6.69 -8.11
C ILE A 133 19.76 -5.25 -7.58
N ALA A 134 19.39 -4.26 -8.40
CA ALA A 134 19.39 -2.86 -7.98
C ALA A 134 18.44 -2.62 -6.79
N ILE A 135 17.24 -3.22 -6.81
CA ILE A 135 16.29 -3.21 -5.69
C ILE A 135 16.96 -3.80 -4.45
N ALA A 136 17.57 -4.98 -4.54
CA ALA A 136 18.21 -5.63 -3.40
C ALA A 136 19.31 -4.73 -2.78
N VAL A 137 20.16 -4.10 -3.60
CA VAL A 137 21.22 -3.20 -3.14
C VAL A 137 20.65 -1.96 -2.44
N VAL A 138 19.65 -1.31 -3.03
CA VAL A 138 18.98 -0.13 -2.45
C VAL A 138 18.26 -0.51 -1.16
N TRP A 139 17.61 -1.67 -1.13
CA TRP A 139 16.85 -2.15 0.03
C TRP A 139 17.76 -2.54 1.20
N VAL A 140 18.89 -3.21 0.93
CA VAL A 140 19.92 -3.48 1.96
C VAL A 140 20.48 -2.18 2.51
N SER A 141 20.74 -1.20 1.63
CA SER A 141 21.19 0.14 2.07
C SER A 141 20.14 0.83 2.95
N TYR A 142 18.86 0.71 2.61
CA TYR A 142 17.75 1.20 3.41
C TYR A 142 17.69 0.52 4.78
N ALA A 143 17.85 -0.81 4.83
CA ALA A 143 17.91 -1.57 6.07
C ALA A 143 19.06 -1.13 6.96
N ILE A 144 20.27 -0.94 6.39
CA ILE A 144 21.44 -0.43 7.13
C ILE A 144 21.15 0.95 7.72
N VAL A 145 20.55 1.87 6.96
CA VAL A 145 20.17 3.20 7.47
C VAL A 145 19.16 3.09 8.61
N PHE A 146 18.10 2.29 8.45
CA PHE A 146 17.05 2.16 9.44
C PHE A 146 17.53 1.49 10.74
N PHE A 147 18.11 0.29 10.64
CA PHE A 147 18.59 -0.46 11.79
C PHE A 147 19.81 0.18 12.44
N GLY A 148 20.71 0.80 11.66
CA GLY A 148 21.80 1.61 12.21
C GLY A 148 21.28 2.81 13.01
N THR A 149 20.13 3.39 12.63
CA THR A 149 19.49 4.46 13.41
C THR A 149 18.89 3.92 14.72
N LEU A 150 18.28 2.74 14.70
CA LEU A 150 17.80 2.05 15.90
C LEU A 150 18.93 1.67 16.87
N ALA A 151 20.09 1.26 16.34
CA ALA A 151 21.24 0.84 17.14
C ALA A 151 21.82 1.99 17.97
N LYS A 152 21.81 3.22 17.44
CA LYS A 152 22.31 4.42 18.12
C LYS A 152 21.23 5.27 18.82
N ARG A 153 20.07 4.66 19.10
CA ARG A 153 18.98 5.33 19.82
C ARG A 153 19.43 5.83 21.19
N THR A 154 18.81 6.90 21.67
CA THR A 154 19.04 7.39 23.05
C THR A 154 18.02 6.83 24.05
N THR A 155 16.91 6.25 23.56
CA THR A 155 15.86 5.66 24.38
C THR A 155 16.16 4.19 24.71
N SER A 156 15.81 3.73 25.91
CA SER A 156 15.99 2.32 26.30
C SER A 156 15.14 1.39 25.43
N HIS A 157 13.86 1.73 25.26
CA HIS A 157 12.88 0.97 24.49
C HIS A 157 12.81 1.41 23.03
N ILE A 158 12.50 0.45 22.16
CA ILE A 158 12.16 0.69 20.75
C ILE A 158 10.64 0.80 20.65
N TYR A 159 10.15 1.89 20.05
CA TYR A 159 8.73 2.12 19.87
C TYR A 159 8.10 1.08 18.92
N VAL A 160 6.85 0.70 19.17
CA VAL A 160 6.12 -0.36 18.42
C VAL A 160 6.07 -0.08 16.92
N ALA A 161 5.96 1.18 16.50
CA ALA A 161 6.01 1.53 15.07
C ALA A 161 7.28 1.00 14.39
N ASN A 162 8.41 1.01 15.12
CA ASN A 162 9.68 0.52 14.60
C ASN A 162 9.79 -1.00 14.60
N TRP A 163 8.96 -1.73 15.37
CA TRP A 163 8.86 -3.18 15.26
C TRP A 163 8.23 -3.55 13.91
N PHE A 164 7.13 -2.89 13.58
CA PHE A 164 6.47 -3.01 12.28
C PHE A 164 7.36 -2.55 11.13
N TYR A 165 8.03 -1.40 11.27
CA TYR A 165 8.99 -0.95 10.26
C TYR A 165 10.16 -1.93 10.10
N GLY A 166 10.78 -2.40 11.18
CA GLY A 166 11.86 -3.38 11.11
C GLY A 166 11.41 -4.72 10.52
N GLY A 167 10.24 -5.19 10.92
CA GLY A 167 9.63 -6.43 10.42
C GLY A 167 9.38 -6.40 8.91
N PHE A 168 8.82 -5.31 8.38
CA PHE A 168 8.64 -5.24 6.92
C PHE A 168 9.97 -5.14 6.17
N ILE A 169 10.94 -4.37 6.67
CA ILE A 169 12.22 -4.18 5.98
C ILE A 169 12.91 -5.52 5.79
N LEU A 170 12.99 -6.32 6.86
CA LEU A 170 13.65 -7.62 6.86
C LEU A 170 12.90 -8.62 6.00
N THR A 171 11.60 -8.78 6.21
CA THR A 171 10.83 -9.77 5.46
C THR A 171 10.80 -9.44 3.98
N VAL A 172 10.55 -8.19 3.58
CA VAL A 172 10.52 -7.81 2.16
C VAL A 172 11.86 -8.08 1.47
N ALA A 173 12.99 -7.91 2.15
CA ALA A 173 14.29 -8.29 1.59
C ALA A 173 14.37 -9.80 1.29
N VAL A 174 13.92 -10.64 2.23
CA VAL A 174 13.90 -12.10 2.05
C VAL A 174 12.92 -12.50 0.94
N LEU A 175 11.72 -11.93 0.93
CA LEU A 175 10.72 -12.17 -0.11
C LEU A 175 11.27 -11.85 -1.49
N HIS A 176 11.85 -10.66 -1.65
CA HIS A 176 12.41 -10.18 -2.91
C HIS A 176 13.52 -11.10 -3.42
N ILE A 177 14.51 -11.41 -2.57
CA ILE A 177 15.64 -12.26 -2.96
C ILE A 177 15.17 -13.65 -3.37
N VAL A 178 14.22 -14.24 -2.63
CA VAL A 178 13.77 -15.60 -2.91
C VAL A 178 12.93 -15.66 -4.19
N ASN A 179 11.92 -14.80 -4.35
CA ASN A 179 11.04 -14.88 -5.53
C ASN A 179 11.73 -14.43 -6.83
N SER A 180 12.75 -13.58 -6.73
CA SER A 180 13.49 -13.07 -7.88
C SER A 180 14.68 -13.94 -8.27
N MET A 181 14.85 -15.12 -7.66
CA MET A 181 15.84 -16.09 -8.14
C MET A 181 15.49 -16.53 -9.55
N ALA A 182 16.34 -16.18 -10.50
CA ALA A 182 16.13 -16.44 -11.92
C ALA A 182 17.47 -16.69 -12.63
N ILE A 183 17.43 -17.44 -13.72
CA ILE A 183 18.57 -17.64 -14.61
C ILE A 183 18.50 -16.56 -15.71
N PRO A 184 19.48 -15.63 -15.78
CA PRO A 184 19.53 -14.64 -16.85
C PRO A 184 19.77 -15.29 -18.21
N LEU A 185 18.95 -14.95 -19.21
CA LEU A 185 19.18 -15.30 -20.60
C LEU A 185 19.97 -14.19 -21.31
N ASN A 186 19.57 -12.93 -21.11
CA ASN A 186 20.23 -11.74 -21.65
C ASN A 186 19.98 -10.51 -20.74
N GLY A 187 20.40 -9.33 -21.19
CA GLY A 187 20.38 -8.10 -20.39
C GLY A 187 19.02 -7.72 -19.78
N MET A 188 17.90 -8.04 -20.42
CA MET A 188 16.54 -7.74 -19.91
C MET A 188 15.60 -8.94 -20.03
N LYS A 189 16.15 -10.14 -19.91
CA LYS A 189 15.36 -11.37 -19.91
C LYS A 189 15.96 -12.43 -18.99
N SER A 190 15.10 -13.03 -18.18
CA SER A 190 15.41 -14.16 -17.31
C SER A 190 14.26 -15.17 -17.25
N TYR A 191 14.56 -16.37 -16.75
CA TYR A 191 13.58 -17.41 -16.42
C TYR A 191 13.61 -17.70 -14.92
N SER A 192 12.43 -17.84 -14.31
CA SER A 192 12.32 -18.22 -12.89
C SER A 192 13.13 -19.47 -12.58
N MET A 193 13.78 -19.50 -11.41
CA MET A 193 14.46 -20.69 -10.90
C MET A 193 13.47 -21.83 -10.57
N TYR A 194 12.18 -21.51 -10.51
CA TYR A 194 11.11 -22.43 -10.15
C TYR A 194 10.16 -22.64 -11.33
N SER A 195 9.35 -23.70 -11.26
CA SER A 195 8.28 -23.95 -12.25
C SER A 195 7.03 -24.56 -11.63
N GLY A 196 5.91 -24.52 -12.37
CA GLY A 196 4.66 -25.18 -12.00
C GLY A 196 4.11 -24.78 -10.62
N ALA A 197 3.60 -25.77 -9.87
CA ALA A 197 3.01 -25.53 -8.56
C ALA A 197 4.01 -24.95 -7.52
N ALA A 198 5.30 -25.28 -7.66
CA ALA A 198 6.34 -24.72 -6.78
C ALA A 198 6.57 -23.23 -7.05
N ASP A 199 6.63 -22.83 -8.33
CA ASP A 199 6.73 -21.42 -8.70
C ASP A 199 5.48 -20.63 -8.27
N ALA A 200 4.30 -21.24 -8.42
CA ALA A 200 3.06 -20.64 -7.94
C ALA A 200 3.07 -20.43 -6.41
N MET A 201 3.53 -21.42 -5.64
CA MET A 201 3.63 -21.29 -4.19
C MET A 201 4.60 -20.18 -3.79
N ILE A 202 5.81 -20.15 -4.37
CA ILE A 202 6.81 -19.11 -4.08
C ILE A 202 6.30 -17.73 -4.51
N GLN A 203 5.64 -17.66 -5.67
CA GLN A 203 5.03 -16.45 -6.18
C GLN A 203 3.97 -15.89 -5.24
N TRP A 204 3.10 -16.72 -4.67
CA TRP A 204 2.04 -16.22 -3.78
C TRP A 204 2.43 -16.17 -2.31
N TRP A 205 3.44 -16.92 -1.88
CA TRP A 205 4.17 -16.61 -0.66
C TRP A 205 4.79 -15.21 -0.76
N TYR A 206 5.42 -14.87 -1.89
CA TYR A 206 5.90 -13.52 -2.14
C TYR A 206 4.77 -12.50 -2.24
N GLY A 207 3.81 -12.68 -3.14
CA GLY A 207 2.78 -11.70 -3.45
C GLY A 207 1.88 -11.38 -2.26
N HIS A 208 1.48 -12.40 -1.50
CA HIS A 208 0.70 -12.17 -0.29
C HIS A 208 1.51 -11.46 0.80
N ASN A 209 2.77 -11.85 1.00
CA ASN A 209 3.61 -11.20 2.00
C ASN A 209 4.13 -9.84 1.54
N ALA A 210 4.12 -9.54 0.24
CA ALA A 210 4.30 -8.18 -0.26
C ALA A 210 3.15 -7.31 0.28
N VAL A 211 1.89 -7.71 0.12
CA VAL A 211 0.79 -6.93 0.72
C VAL A 211 0.77 -7.01 2.26
N GLY A 212 1.22 -8.11 2.85
CA GLY A 212 1.25 -8.30 4.30
C GLY A 212 2.31 -7.53 5.05
N PHE A 213 3.50 -7.43 4.48
CA PHE A 213 4.61 -6.74 5.13
C PHE A 213 4.76 -5.34 4.56
N LEU A 214 4.82 -5.20 3.23
CA LEU A 214 4.92 -3.89 2.60
C LEU A 214 3.66 -3.06 2.89
N LEU A 215 2.47 -3.56 2.52
CA LEU A 215 1.23 -2.77 2.54
C LEU A 215 0.43 -2.85 3.85
N THR A 216 0.73 -3.82 4.72
CA THR A 216 0.09 -3.94 6.03
C THR A 216 1.07 -3.60 7.15
N ALA A 217 2.12 -4.39 7.39
CA ALA A 217 3.04 -4.14 8.51
C ALA A 217 3.69 -2.75 8.45
N GLY A 218 4.27 -2.36 7.31
CA GLY A 218 4.88 -1.03 7.16
C GLY A 218 3.90 0.13 7.41
N PHE A 219 2.65 -0.01 6.95
CA PHE A 219 1.60 1.01 7.12
C PHE A 219 0.99 0.99 8.53
N LEU A 220 1.00 -0.15 9.23
CA LEU A 220 0.74 -0.20 10.66
C LEU A 220 1.82 0.59 11.42
N GLY A 221 3.07 0.57 10.96
CA GLY A 221 4.13 1.46 11.45
C GLY A 221 3.78 2.95 11.30
N MET A 222 3.17 3.35 10.18
CA MET A 222 2.64 4.70 10.01
C MET A 222 1.52 4.98 11.02
N MET A 223 0.53 4.10 11.09
CA MET A 223 -0.63 4.23 11.97
C MET A 223 -0.20 4.41 13.43
N TYR A 224 0.72 3.58 13.91
CA TYR A 224 1.24 3.64 15.28
C TYR A 224 1.90 4.97 15.61
N TYR A 225 2.43 5.70 14.63
CA TYR A 225 2.98 7.03 14.89
C TYR A 225 1.95 8.13 14.68
N PHE A 226 1.31 8.17 13.50
CA PHE A 226 0.52 9.33 13.08
C PHE A 226 -0.85 9.41 13.75
N VAL A 227 -1.50 8.28 14.06
CA VAL A 227 -2.79 8.30 14.78
C VAL A 227 -2.66 8.93 16.17
N PRO A 228 -1.81 8.41 17.09
CA PRO A 228 -1.68 9.02 18.42
C PRO A 228 -1.12 10.44 18.33
N LYS A 229 -0.22 10.72 17.37
CA LYS A 229 0.40 12.03 17.24
C LYS A 229 -0.58 13.10 16.75
N GLN A 230 -1.44 12.78 15.78
CA GLN A 230 -2.48 13.69 15.29
C GLN A 230 -3.63 13.82 16.29
N ALA A 231 -4.04 12.71 16.92
CA ALA A 231 -5.09 12.73 17.94
C ALA A 231 -4.66 13.44 19.23
N GLY A 232 -3.36 13.51 19.52
CA GLY A 232 -2.85 13.98 20.82
C GLY A 232 -3.26 13.06 21.96
N ARG A 233 -3.26 11.75 21.71
CA ARG A 233 -3.69 10.71 22.65
C ARG A 233 -2.60 9.64 22.79
N PRO A 234 -2.45 9.03 23.99
CA PRO A 234 -1.58 7.87 24.13
C PRO A 234 -2.18 6.68 23.36
N VAL A 235 -1.31 5.78 22.89
CA VAL A 235 -1.74 4.52 22.28
C VAL A 235 -2.58 3.73 23.28
N TYR A 236 -3.70 3.17 22.82
CA TYR A 236 -4.68 2.52 23.67
C TYR A 236 -4.12 1.34 24.48
N SER A 237 -3.56 0.33 23.82
CA SER A 237 -3.10 -0.89 24.51
C SER A 237 -1.75 -1.38 24.02
N TYR A 238 -0.74 -1.24 24.88
CA TYR A 238 0.60 -1.79 24.64
C TYR A 238 0.62 -3.32 24.63
N ARG A 239 -0.19 -3.98 25.47
CA ARG A 239 -0.30 -5.45 25.45
C ARG A 239 -0.86 -5.94 24.12
N LEU A 240 -1.88 -5.26 23.61
CA LEU A 240 -2.42 -5.56 22.28
C LEU A 240 -1.36 -5.32 21.21
N SER A 241 -0.54 -4.26 21.33
CA SER A 241 0.61 -3.99 20.45
C SER A 241 1.64 -5.13 20.42
N ILE A 242 1.85 -5.87 21.51
CA ILE A 242 2.74 -7.03 21.52
C ILE A 242 2.08 -8.22 20.83
N VAL A 243 0.87 -8.58 21.27
CA VAL A 243 0.17 -9.78 20.79
C VAL A 243 -0.09 -9.70 19.30
N HIS A 244 -0.65 -8.57 18.84
CA HIS A 244 -1.00 -8.44 17.43
C HIS A 244 0.24 -8.34 16.53
N PHE A 245 1.36 -7.75 17.00
CA PHE A 245 2.60 -7.67 16.22
C PHE A 245 3.17 -9.07 15.98
N TRP A 246 3.39 -9.85 17.03
CA TRP A 246 4.01 -11.17 16.91
C TRP A 246 3.11 -12.18 16.22
N ALA A 247 1.81 -12.15 16.50
CA ALA A 247 0.87 -13.01 15.81
C ALA A 247 0.77 -12.63 14.32
N LEU A 248 0.68 -11.34 13.97
CA LEU A 248 0.63 -10.90 12.57
C LEU A 248 1.91 -11.29 11.83
N ILE A 249 3.09 -10.93 12.36
CA ILE A 249 4.37 -11.14 11.67
C ILE A 249 4.67 -12.63 11.44
N THR A 250 4.14 -13.52 12.28
CA THR A 250 4.33 -14.97 12.16
C THR A 250 3.30 -15.60 11.24
N LEU A 251 2.01 -15.26 11.41
CA LEU A 251 0.91 -15.92 10.71
C LEU A 251 0.80 -15.48 9.24
N TYR A 252 1.11 -14.22 8.93
CA TYR A 252 0.97 -13.69 7.56
C TYR A 252 1.77 -14.50 6.53
N ILE A 253 2.94 -15.02 6.93
CA ILE A 253 3.84 -15.81 6.08
C ILE A 253 3.12 -17.02 5.46
N TRP A 254 2.19 -17.62 6.19
CA TRP A 254 1.50 -18.85 5.81
C TRP A 254 0.31 -18.64 4.88
N ALA A 255 -0.17 -17.42 4.73
CA ALA A 255 -1.42 -17.14 4.02
C ALA A 255 -1.27 -17.15 2.49
N GLY A 256 -0.06 -17.32 1.93
CA GLY A 256 0.18 -17.40 0.48
C GLY A 256 -0.74 -18.36 -0.30
N PRO A 257 -0.94 -19.62 0.14
CA PRO A 257 -1.75 -20.60 -0.60
C PRO A 257 -3.24 -20.24 -0.77
N HIS A 258 -3.77 -19.21 -0.08
CA HIS A 258 -5.16 -18.79 -0.29
C HIS A 258 -5.42 -18.17 -1.68
N HIS A 259 -4.36 -17.85 -2.41
CA HIS A 259 -4.40 -17.41 -3.80
C HIS A 259 -4.50 -18.60 -4.77
N LEU A 260 -4.34 -19.82 -4.27
CA LEU A 260 -4.12 -21.04 -5.06
C LEU A 260 -5.15 -22.14 -4.72
N HIS A 261 -6.32 -21.75 -4.23
CA HIS A 261 -7.40 -22.69 -3.96
C HIS A 261 -7.95 -23.30 -5.24
N TYR A 262 -8.21 -24.60 -5.21
CA TYR A 262 -8.69 -25.38 -6.36
C TYR A 262 -7.79 -25.25 -7.61
N THR A 263 -6.49 -25.07 -7.39
CA THR A 263 -5.46 -25.10 -8.45
C THR A 263 -4.67 -26.41 -8.39
N ALA A 264 -3.62 -26.52 -9.22
CA ALA A 264 -2.67 -27.64 -9.19
C ALA A 264 -1.79 -27.69 -7.91
N LEU A 265 -1.87 -26.70 -7.02
CA LEU A 265 -1.17 -26.74 -5.73
C LEU A 265 -1.75 -27.87 -4.85
N PRO A 266 -0.92 -28.67 -4.15
CA PRO A 266 -1.41 -29.74 -3.27
C PRO A 266 -2.42 -29.27 -2.23
N ASP A 267 -3.45 -30.09 -1.99
CA ASP A 267 -4.57 -29.75 -1.10
C ASP A 267 -4.16 -29.41 0.33
N TRP A 268 -3.12 -30.08 0.86
CA TRP A 268 -2.60 -29.80 2.20
C TRP A 268 -2.09 -28.37 2.33
N ALA A 269 -1.41 -27.86 1.29
CA ALA A 269 -0.85 -26.51 1.27
C ALA A 269 -1.98 -25.48 1.16
N GLN A 270 -2.97 -25.76 0.32
CA GLN A 270 -4.18 -24.93 0.22
C GLN A 270 -4.90 -24.85 1.58
N SER A 271 -5.14 -25.98 2.25
CA SER A 271 -5.83 -26.02 3.54
C SER A 271 -5.05 -25.28 4.63
N LEU A 272 -3.71 -25.39 4.63
CA LEU A 272 -2.86 -24.65 5.55
C LEU A 272 -2.98 -23.13 5.34
N GLY A 273 -2.97 -22.67 4.09
CA GLY A 273 -3.20 -21.26 3.77
C GLY A 273 -4.56 -20.77 4.23
N MET A 274 -5.63 -21.53 3.97
CA MET A 274 -6.98 -21.21 4.44
C MET A 274 -7.05 -21.07 5.97
N VAL A 275 -6.55 -22.06 6.72
CA VAL A 275 -6.60 -22.05 8.19
C VAL A 275 -5.81 -20.87 8.75
N MET A 276 -4.61 -20.61 8.23
CA MET A 276 -3.79 -19.51 8.72
C MET A 276 -4.37 -18.14 8.36
N SER A 277 -4.98 -17.99 7.18
CA SER A 277 -5.71 -16.77 6.80
C SER A 277 -6.92 -16.51 7.70
N LEU A 278 -7.63 -17.55 8.15
CA LEU A 278 -8.72 -17.41 9.12
C LEU A 278 -8.22 -16.96 10.50
N ILE A 279 -7.11 -17.53 10.98
CA ILE A 279 -6.51 -17.11 12.26
C ILE A 279 -5.97 -15.67 12.16
N LEU A 280 -5.42 -15.29 11.00
CA LEU A 280 -4.85 -13.97 10.71
C LEU A 280 -5.85 -12.81 10.88
N PHE A 281 -7.15 -13.09 10.84
CA PHE A 281 -8.22 -12.13 11.17
C PHE A 281 -7.97 -11.43 12.53
N VAL A 282 -7.69 -12.22 13.57
CA VAL A 282 -7.57 -11.73 14.96
C VAL A 282 -6.43 -10.72 15.14
N PRO A 283 -5.17 -11.02 14.77
CA PRO A 283 -4.10 -10.04 14.92
C PRO A 283 -4.23 -8.86 13.95
N SER A 284 -4.83 -9.05 12.78
CA SER A 284 -5.09 -7.95 11.85
C SER A 284 -6.03 -6.93 12.50
N TRP A 285 -7.16 -7.38 13.04
CA TRP A 285 -8.10 -6.53 13.78
C TRP A 285 -7.52 -5.95 15.07
N GLY A 286 -6.56 -6.63 15.70
CA GLY A 286 -5.77 -6.05 16.79
C GLY A 286 -5.15 -4.70 16.42
N GLY A 287 -4.67 -4.54 15.18
CA GLY A 287 -4.16 -3.25 14.67
C GLY A 287 -5.25 -2.19 14.55
N MET A 288 -6.40 -2.54 13.95
CA MET A 288 -7.56 -1.65 13.81
C MET A 288 -8.05 -1.17 15.17
N ILE A 289 -8.28 -2.10 16.10
CA ILE A 289 -8.79 -1.81 17.45
C ILE A 289 -7.83 -0.88 18.18
N ASN A 290 -6.52 -1.16 18.13
CA ASN A 290 -5.52 -0.32 18.81
C ASN A 290 -5.50 1.11 18.23
N GLY A 291 -5.59 1.25 16.91
CA GLY A 291 -5.66 2.55 16.24
C GLY A 291 -6.96 3.32 16.55
N ILE A 292 -8.12 2.67 16.43
CA ILE A 292 -9.43 3.30 16.66
C ILE A 292 -9.62 3.66 18.13
N MET A 293 -9.31 2.75 19.05
CA MET A 293 -9.49 2.99 20.48
C MET A 293 -8.52 4.05 21.03
N THR A 294 -7.40 4.30 20.36
CA THR A 294 -6.51 5.45 20.64
C THR A 294 -7.25 6.79 20.48
N LEU A 295 -8.30 6.85 19.64
CA LEU A 295 -9.14 8.03 19.49
C LEU A 295 -10.21 8.18 20.57
N SER A 296 -10.36 7.21 21.49
CA SER A 296 -11.37 7.30 22.54
C SER A 296 -11.23 8.60 23.35
N GLY A 297 -12.34 9.33 23.52
CA GLY A 297 -12.36 10.67 24.09
C GLY A 297 -11.88 11.82 23.18
N ALA A 298 -11.39 11.54 21.96
CA ALA A 298 -10.99 12.53 20.95
C ALA A 298 -11.84 12.48 19.67
N TRP A 299 -12.95 11.73 19.66
CA TRP A 299 -13.87 11.63 18.52
C TRP A 299 -14.40 12.98 18.01
N HIS A 300 -14.54 13.98 18.88
CA HIS A 300 -14.95 15.33 18.49
C HIS A 300 -13.99 15.99 17.48
N LYS A 301 -12.69 15.61 17.49
CA LYS A 301 -11.68 16.11 16.55
C LYS A 301 -11.99 15.77 15.11
N LEU A 302 -12.71 14.67 14.86
CA LEU A 302 -13.12 14.29 13.51
C LEU A 302 -14.00 15.36 12.85
N ARG A 303 -14.68 16.23 13.61
CA ARG A 303 -15.51 17.28 13.02
C ARG A 303 -14.69 18.37 12.35
N TYR A 304 -13.48 18.67 12.82
CA TYR A 304 -12.69 19.81 12.33
C TYR A 304 -11.30 19.44 11.81
N ASP A 305 -10.79 18.24 12.11
CA ASP A 305 -9.49 17.78 11.62
C ASP A 305 -9.64 16.73 10.51
N PRO A 306 -9.56 17.14 9.22
CA PRO A 306 -9.69 16.21 8.10
C PRO A 306 -8.47 15.28 7.94
N VAL A 307 -7.30 15.62 8.51
CA VAL A 307 -6.15 14.72 8.51
C VAL A 307 -6.45 13.51 9.38
N LEU A 308 -7.05 13.74 10.54
CA LEU A 308 -7.49 12.66 11.43
C LEU A 308 -8.63 11.83 10.81
N ARG A 309 -9.52 12.45 10.00
CA ARG A 309 -10.52 11.69 9.24
C ARG A 309 -9.87 10.67 8.29
N PHE A 310 -8.85 11.06 7.54
CA PHE A 310 -8.10 10.12 6.68
C PHE A 310 -7.53 8.95 7.48
N LEU A 311 -6.86 9.23 8.60
CA LEU A 311 -6.22 8.19 9.42
C LEU A 311 -7.22 7.22 10.07
N ILE A 312 -8.43 7.69 10.39
CA ILE A 312 -9.44 6.86 11.06
C ILE A 312 -10.29 6.09 10.05
N VAL A 313 -10.70 6.72 8.95
CA VAL A 313 -11.38 6.01 7.86
C VAL A 313 -10.45 4.98 7.22
N SER A 314 -9.14 5.24 7.18
CA SER A 314 -8.18 4.23 6.73
C SER A 314 -8.21 2.96 7.59
N LEU A 315 -8.35 3.11 8.91
CA LEU A 315 -8.46 1.98 9.82
C LEU A 315 -9.78 1.21 9.64
N SER A 316 -10.87 1.90 9.28
CA SER A 316 -12.14 1.24 8.94
C SER A 316 -12.02 0.37 7.70
N PHE A 317 -11.42 0.88 6.61
CA PHE A 317 -11.16 0.08 5.41
C PHE A 317 -10.15 -1.03 5.64
N TYR A 318 -9.12 -0.79 6.47
CA TYR A 318 -8.19 -1.84 6.89
C TYR A 318 -8.91 -2.98 7.62
N GLY A 319 -9.77 -2.66 8.60
CA GLY A 319 -10.58 -3.67 9.30
C GLY A 319 -11.51 -4.43 8.37
N MET A 320 -12.15 -3.71 7.46
CA MET A 320 -13.03 -4.28 6.45
C MET A 320 -12.29 -5.23 5.49
N SER A 321 -11.17 -4.81 4.89
CA SER A 321 -10.41 -5.65 3.97
C SER A 321 -9.74 -6.82 4.68
N THR A 322 -9.26 -6.63 5.92
CA THR A 322 -8.70 -7.72 6.74
C THR A 322 -9.75 -8.62 7.39
N PHE A 323 -11.04 -8.33 7.20
CA PHE A 323 -12.13 -9.28 7.41
C PHE A 323 -12.51 -9.99 6.11
N GLU A 324 -12.66 -9.23 5.02
CA GLU A 324 -12.98 -9.76 3.69
C GLU A 324 -11.93 -10.78 3.21
N GLY A 325 -10.63 -10.51 3.41
CA GLY A 325 -9.54 -11.41 3.01
C GLY A 325 -9.67 -12.81 3.62
N PRO A 326 -9.76 -12.96 4.96
CA PRO A 326 -10.05 -14.24 5.60
C PRO A 326 -11.31 -14.93 5.09
N MET A 327 -12.38 -14.19 4.78
CA MET A 327 -13.59 -14.77 4.20
C MET A 327 -13.33 -15.32 2.80
N MET A 328 -12.64 -14.58 1.94
CA MET A 328 -12.25 -15.02 0.59
C MET A 328 -11.19 -16.13 0.60
N ALA A 329 -10.48 -16.34 1.71
CA ALA A 329 -9.55 -17.45 1.91
C ALA A 329 -10.25 -18.76 2.32
N ILE A 330 -11.57 -18.74 2.57
CA ILE A 330 -12.34 -19.96 2.73
C ILE A 330 -12.52 -20.58 1.34
N LYS A 331 -12.08 -21.83 1.14
CA LYS A 331 -12.15 -22.53 -0.17
C LYS A 331 -13.50 -22.32 -0.88
N THR A 332 -14.63 -22.53 -0.20
CA THR A 332 -15.97 -22.37 -0.79
C THR A 332 -16.28 -20.94 -1.25
N VAL A 333 -15.81 -19.92 -0.54
CA VAL A 333 -15.97 -18.52 -0.95
C VAL A 333 -15.02 -18.21 -2.10
N ASN A 334 -13.79 -18.72 -2.04
CA ASN A 334 -12.80 -18.58 -3.09
C ASN A 334 -13.26 -19.20 -4.41
N ALA A 335 -13.97 -20.34 -4.36
CA ALA A 335 -14.57 -20.95 -5.54
C ALA A 335 -15.54 -20.02 -6.30
N LEU A 336 -16.06 -18.97 -5.65
CA LEU A 336 -16.85 -17.92 -6.29
C LEU A 336 -16.00 -16.67 -6.60
N SER A 337 -15.09 -16.28 -5.70
CA SER A 337 -14.38 -15.01 -5.81
C SER A 337 -13.14 -15.05 -6.70
N HIS A 338 -12.52 -16.22 -6.88
CA HIS A 338 -11.30 -16.39 -7.65
C HIS A 338 -11.50 -16.07 -9.13
N TYR A 339 -10.52 -15.40 -9.74
CA TYR A 339 -10.57 -14.86 -11.11
C TYR A 339 -11.65 -13.80 -11.39
N THR A 340 -12.53 -13.49 -10.45
CA THR A 340 -13.54 -12.45 -10.61
C THR A 340 -13.03 -11.07 -10.20
N ASP A 341 -13.78 -10.04 -10.58
CA ASP A 341 -13.58 -8.66 -10.13
C ASP A 341 -13.68 -8.50 -8.61
N TRP A 342 -14.20 -9.47 -7.86
CA TRP A 342 -14.22 -9.42 -6.40
C TRP A 342 -12.79 -9.31 -5.86
N THR A 343 -11.84 -10.05 -6.45
CA THR A 343 -10.42 -9.93 -6.08
C THR A 343 -9.91 -8.49 -6.30
N VAL A 344 -10.31 -7.85 -7.38
CA VAL A 344 -9.95 -6.45 -7.67
C VAL A 344 -10.60 -5.49 -6.67
N GLY A 345 -11.85 -5.74 -6.28
CA GLY A 345 -12.57 -5.00 -5.23
C GLY A 345 -11.88 -5.11 -3.87
N HIS A 346 -11.47 -6.31 -3.47
CA HIS A 346 -10.71 -6.56 -2.25
C HIS A 346 -9.35 -5.86 -2.28
N VAL A 347 -8.62 -5.94 -3.40
CA VAL A 347 -7.34 -5.25 -3.55
C VAL A 347 -7.53 -3.74 -3.39
N HIS A 348 -8.56 -3.14 -4.01
CA HIS A 348 -8.76 -1.70 -3.95
C HIS A 348 -9.41 -1.22 -2.65
N SER A 349 -10.12 -2.09 -1.92
CA SER A 349 -10.58 -1.80 -0.56
C SER A 349 -9.39 -1.57 0.38
N GLY A 350 -8.38 -2.45 0.30
CA GLY A 350 -7.11 -2.28 0.99
C GLY A 350 -6.23 -1.16 0.42
N ALA A 351 -6.09 -1.08 -0.91
CA ALA A 351 -5.16 -0.15 -1.53
C ALA A 351 -5.63 1.32 -1.45
N LEU A 352 -6.87 1.61 -1.84
CA LEU A 352 -7.41 2.96 -1.78
C LEU A 352 -7.89 3.30 -0.37
N GLY A 353 -8.63 2.39 0.25
CA GLY A 353 -9.26 2.61 1.54
C GLY A 353 -8.27 2.61 2.70
N TRP A 354 -7.27 1.72 2.73
CA TRP A 354 -6.29 1.64 3.81
C TRP A 354 -4.98 2.34 3.44
N VAL A 355 -4.21 1.77 2.51
CA VAL A 355 -2.83 2.16 2.16
C VAL A 355 -2.75 3.63 1.74
N ALA A 356 -3.60 4.02 0.79
CA ALA A 356 -3.59 5.38 0.28
C ALA A 356 -4.08 6.38 1.34
N MET A 357 -5.20 6.11 2.02
CA MET A 357 -5.74 7.04 3.02
C MET A 357 -4.78 7.26 4.21
N VAL A 358 -4.16 6.20 4.76
CA VAL A 358 -3.22 6.37 5.88
C VAL A 358 -1.96 7.11 5.43
N SER A 359 -1.50 6.89 4.19
CA SER A 359 -0.38 7.64 3.60
C SER A 359 -0.72 9.10 3.39
N ILE A 360 -1.90 9.40 2.84
CA ILE A 360 -2.38 10.76 2.60
C ILE A 360 -2.48 11.51 3.93
N GLY A 361 -3.09 10.90 4.96
CA GLY A 361 -3.16 11.46 6.30
C GLY A 361 -1.77 11.70 6.91
N SER A 362 -0.87 10.73 6.80
CA SER A 362 0.51 10.86 7.27
C SER A 362 1.24 11.99 6.54
N VAL A 363 1.18 12.05 5.21
CA VAL A 363 1.83 13.09 4.40
C VAL A 363 1.28 14.48 4.70
N TYR A 364 -0.04 14.63 4.89
CA TYR A 364 -0.62 15.90 5.35
C TYR A 364 -0.14 16.33 6.73
N HIS A 365 0.16 15.40 7.63
CA HIS A 365 0.80 15.68 8.91
C HIS A 365 2.28 16.05 8.76
N LEU A 366 3.02 15.35 7.89
CA LEU A 366 4.46 15.53 7.71
C LEU A 366 4.81 16.86 7.03
N ILE A 367 4.13 17.22 5.94
CA ILE A 367 4.54 18.34 5.08
C ILE A 367 4.74 19.65 5.86
N PRO A 368 3.79 20.12 6.70
CA PRO A 368 3.99 21.40 7.40
C PRO A 368 5.25 21.37 8.27
N ASN A 369 5.43 20.32 9.06
CA ASN A 369 6.58 20.13 9.94
C ASN A 369 7.91 20.10 9.16
N LEU A 370 7.96 19.44 8.01
CA LEU A 370 9.17 19.33 7.20
C LEU A 370 9.56 20.65 6.54
N PHE A 371 8.59 21.48 6.19
CA PHE A 371 8.78 22.74 5.46
C PHE A 371 8.67 23.99 6.35
N GLY A 372 8.62 23.83 7.68
CA GLY A 372 8.62 24.94 8.64
C GLY A 372 7.33 25.76 8.61
N GLN A 373 6.20 25.05 8.55
CA GLN A 373 4.85 25.61 8.60
C GLN A 373 4.07 24.92 9.72
N ASP A 374 3.10 25.59 10.32
CA ASP A 374 2.26 24.99 11.38
C ASP A 374 1.06 24.22 10.81
N ARG A 375 0.70 24.50 9.56
CA ARG A 375 -0.38 23.80 8.85
C ARG A 375 -0.16 23.75 7.35
N MET A 376 -0.95 22.91 6.68
CA MET A 376 -1.09 22.92 5.23
C MET A 376 -1.74 24.23 4.75
N TYR A 377 -1.47 24.60 3.49
CA TYR A 377 -1.98 25.81 2.84
C TYR A 377 -3.49 25.96 2.97
N SER A 378 -4.27 24.90 2.70
CA SER A 378 -5.72 24.91 2.89
C SER A 378 -6.23 23.62 3.52
N VAL A 379 -6.83 23.73 4.71
CA VAL A 379 -7.52 22.62 5.40
C VAL A 379 -8.82 22.25 4.66
N ARG A 380 -9.48 23.22 4.02
CA ARG A 380 -10.68 22.97 3.20
C ARG A 380 -10.38 22.03 2.04
N LEU A 381 -9.22 22.17 1.39
CA LEU A 381 -8.81 21.26 0.31
C LEU A 381 -8.53 19.85 0.82
N ILE A 382 -8.01 19.69 2.05
CA ILE A 382 -7.87 18.37 2.67
C ILE A 382 -9.25 17.74 2.88
N ASN A 383 -10.25 18.53 3.30
CA ASN A 383 -11.61 18.04 3.49
C ASN A 383 -12.28 17.62 2.18
N VAL A 384 -12.11 18.40 1.11
CA VAL A 384 -12.61 18.03 -0.22
C VAL A 384 -11.90 16.77 -0.73
N HIS A 385 -10.58 16.68 -0.57
CA HIS A 385 -9.83 15.47 -0.91
C HIS A 385 -10.36 14.26 -0.14
N PHE A 386 -10.61 14.39 1.17
CA PHE A 386 -11.17 13.30 1.98
C PHE A 386 -12.48 12.75 1.40
N TRP A 387 -13.41 13.63 1.01
CA TRP A 387 -14.68 13.21 0.44
C TRP A 387 -14.53 12.59 -0.95
N LEU A 388 -13.70 13.18 -1.81
CA LEU A 388 -13.41 12.62 -3.14
C LEU A 388 -12.79 11.22 -3.03
N ALA A 389 -11.80 11.05 -2.14
CA ALA A 389 -11.16 9.76 -1.90
C ALA A 389 -12.16 8.74 -1.33
N THR A 390 -12.99 9.14 -0.36
CA THR A 390 -13.97 8.24 0.27
C THR A 390 -15.05 7.79 -0.71
N ILE A 391 -15.65 8.74 -1.44
CA ILE A 391 -16.68 8.44 -2.45
C ILE A 391 -16.07 7.58 -3.57
N GLY A 392 -14.88 7.95 -4.05
CA GLY A 392 -14.16 7.20 -5.07
C GLY A 392 -13.92 5.74 -4.66
N THR A 393 -13.41 5.53 -3.45
CA THR A 393 -13.18 4.18 -2.88
C THR A 393 -14.48 3.39 -2.77
N VAL A 394 -15.56 3.97 -2.23
CA VAL A 394 -16.84 3.26 -2.06
C VAL A 394 -17.44 2.88 -3.41
N LEU A 395 -17.47 3.80 -4.38
CA LEU A 395 -17.95 3.51 -5.74
C LEU A 395 -17.16 2.36 -6.38
N TYR A 396 -15.83 2.37 -6.22
CA TYR A 396 -14.95 1.32 -6.75
C TYR A 396 -15.29 -0.04 -6.14
N ILE A 397 -15.34 -0.13 -4.81
CA ILE A 397 -15.55 -1.40 -4.09
C ILE A 397 -16.93 -1.97 -4.42
N VAL A 398 -17.99 -1.15 -4.33
CA VAL A 398 -19.36 -1.61 -4.59
C VAL A 398 -19.50 -2.13 -6.01
N ALA A 399 -18.94 -1.43 -7.01
CA ALA A 399 -18.97 -1.89 -8.39
C ALA A 399 -18.27 -3.24 -8.58
N MET A 400 -17.09 -3.41 -7.97
CA MET A 400 -16.31 -4.64 -8.11
C MET A 400 -16.90 -5.81 -7.33
N TRP A 401 -17.56 -5.59 -6.20
CA TRP A 401 -18.31 -6.64 -5.53
C TRP A 401 -19.48 -7.14 -6.36
N ILE A 402 -20.29 -6.22 -6.91
CA ILE A 402 -21.43 -6.63 -7.73
C ILE A 402 -20.94 -7.35 -8.98
N SER A 403 -19.93 -6.79 -9.68
CA SER A 403 -19.34 -7.45 -10.86
C SER A 403 -18.77 -8.81 -10.52
N GLY A 404 -18.03 -8.92 -9.41
CA GLY A 404 -17.34 -10.14 -9.03
C GLY A 404 -18.29 -11.27 -8.62
N VAL A 405 -19.28 -10.98 -7.78
CA VAL A 405 -20.31 -11.96 -7.40
C VAL A 405 -21.11 -12.39 -8.63
N MET A 406 -21.49 -11.44 -9.48
CA MET A 406 -22.21 -11.72 -10.72
C MET A 406 -21.39 -12.62 -11.66
N GLN A 407 -20.12 -12.30 -11.91
CA GLN A 407 -19.21 -13.14 -12.71
C GLN A 407 -19.12 -14.55 -12.15
N GLY A 408 -18.84 -14.69 -10.85
CA GLY A 408 -18.74 -15.99 -10.20
C GLY A 408 -20.03 -16.81 -10.31
N LEU A 409 -21.20 -16.17 -10.18
CA LEU A 409 -22.51 -16.81 -10.33
C LEU A 409 -22.79 -17.20 -11.78
N MET A 410 -22.52 -16.32 -12.75
CA MET A 410 -22.75 -16.60 -14.17
C MET A 410 -21.85 -17.71 -14.69
N TRP A 411 -20.57 -17.73 -14.30
CA TRP A 411 -19.60 -18.74 -14.77
C TRP A 411 -19.89 -20.15 -14.26
N ARG A 412 -20.58 -20.28 -13.12
CA ARG A 412 -20.95 -21.58 -12.53
C ARG A 412 -22.42 -21.93 -12.71
N ALA A 413 -23.20 -21.09 -13.39
CA ALA A 413 -24.62 -21.32 -13.59
C ALA A 413 -24.82 -22.51 -14.55
N VAL A 414 -25.66 -23.44 -14.12
CA VAL A 414 -26.04 -24.63 -14.88
C VAL A 414 -27.56 -24.69 -14.99
N ASN A 415 -28.05 -25.05 -16.17
CA ASN A 415 -29.45 -25.30 -16.43
C ASN A 415 -29.88 -26.63 -15.77
N GLU A 416 -31.19 -26.88 -15.73
CA GLU A 416 -31.74 -28.14 -15.18
C GLU A 416 -31.21 -29.39 -15.93
N ASP A 417 -30.82 -29.24 -17.20
CA ASP A 417 -30.25 -30.30 -18.03
C ASP A 417 -28.72 -30.47 -17.87
N GLY A 418 -28.08 -29.69 -17.00
CA GLY A 418 -26.65 -29.73 -16.74
C GLY A 418 -25.76 -28.94 -17.71
N THR A 419 -26.34 -28.29 -18.73
CA THR A 419 -25.58 -27.39 -19.62
C THR A 419 -25.26 -26.06 -18.94
N LEU A 420 -24.18 -25.38 -19.35
CA LEU A 420 -23.83 -24.05 -18.83
C LEU A 420 -24.87 -23.01 -19.29
N THR A 421 -25.41 -22.24 -18.34
CA THR A 421 -26.47 -21.25 -18.62
C THR A 421 -25.99 -20.06 -19.43
N TYR A 422 -24.79 -19.56 -19.13
CA TYR A 422 -24.23 -18.36 -19.77
C TYR A 422 -22.92 -18.66 -20.49
N SER A 423 -22.75 -18.05 -21.66
CA SER A 423 -21.46 -17.89 -22.30
C SER A 423 -20.58 -16.90 -21.51
N PHE A 424 -19.26 -17.01 -21.70
CA PHE A 424 -18.33 -16.04 -21.10
C PHE A 424 -18.59 -14.61 -21.60
N VAL A 425 -18.97 -14.44 -22.87
CA VAL A 425 -19.22 -13.11 -23.46
C VAL A 425 -20.42 -12.42 -22.79
N GLU A 426 -21.48 -13.16 -22.44
CA GLU A 426 -22.61 -12.59 -21.69
C GLU A 426 -22.16 -12.08 -20.31
N SER A 427 -21.31 -12.82 -19.61
CA SER A 427 -20.74 -12.36 -18.34
C SER A 427 -19.88 -11.10 -18.49
N LEU A 428 -19.12 -11.00 -19.58
CA LEU A 428 -18.30 -9.83 -19.89
C LEU A 428 -19.17 -8.60 -20.18
N GLN A 429 -20.22 -8.75 -20.99
CA GLN A 429 -21.17 -7.70 -21.30
C GLN A 429 -21.89 -7.21 -20.04
N ALA A 430 -22.29 -8.14 -19.16
CA ALA A 430 -22.91 -7.83 -17.89
C ALA A 430 -21.98 -7.02 -16.96
N SER A 431 -20.66 -7.16 -17.09
CA SER A 431 -19.66 -6.41 -16.30
C SER A 431 -19.45 -4.95 -16.73
N TYR A 432 -19.84 -4.56 -17.95
CA TYR A 432 -19.56 -3.21 -18.48
C TYR A 432 -20.10 -2.03 -17.63
N PRO A 433 -21.33 -2.07 -17.10
CA PRO A 433 -21.81 -1.01 -16.20
C PRO A 433 -20.91 -0.83 -14.98
N PHE A 434 -20.38 -1.93 -14.42
CA PHE A 434 -19.52 -1.90 -13.24
C PHE A 434 -18.10 -1.43 -13.57
N TYR A 435 -17.59 -1.73 -14.78
CA TYR A 435 -16.34 -1.13 -15.26
C TYR A 435 -16.44 0.39 -15.35
N PHE A 436 -17.57 0.92 -15.82
CA PHE A 436 -17.81 2.36 -15.89
C PHE A 436 -17.88 3.00 -14.50
N VAL A 437 -18.59 2.40 -13.54
CA VAL A 437 -18.63 2.91 -12.16
C VAL A 437 -17.25 2.86 -11.51
N ARG A 438 -16.48 1.79 -11.71
CA ARG A 438 -15.08 1.69 -11.27
C ARG A 438 -14.22 2.82 -11.82
N PHE A 439 -14.32 3.10 -13.12
CA PHE A 439 -13.61 4.20 -13.77
C PHE A 439 -13.97 5.55 -13.14
N ILE A 440 -15.26 5.82 -12.91
CA ILE A 440 -15.71 7.04 -12.21
C ILE A 440 -15.13 7.11 -10.79
N GLY A 441 -15.19 6.02 -10.03
CA GLY A 441 -14.62 5.95 -8.68
C GLY A 441 -13.12 6.29 -8.67
N GLY A 442 -12.37 5.76 -9.65
CA GLY A 442 -10.98 6.10 -9.88
C GLY A 442 -10.76 7.58 -10.20
N CYS A 443 -11.58 8.18 -11.07
CA CYS A 443 -11.52 9.61 -11.41
C CYS A 443 -11.72 10.51 -10.19
N PHE A 444 -12.66 10.17 -9.29
CA PHE A 444 -12.86 10.87 -8.03
C PHE A 444 -11.57 10.83 -7.17
N PHE A 445 -10.98 9.64 -7.03
CA PHE A 445 -9.76 9.46 -6.23
C PHE A 445 -8.57 10.23 -6.81
N VAL A 446 -8.33 10.14 -8.14
CA VAL A 446 -7.26 10.88 -8.82
C VAL A 446 -7.45 12.39 -8.71
N THR A 447 -8.69 12.88 -8.84
CA THR A 447 -8.99 14.30 -8.63
C THR A 447 -8.59 14.74 -7.21
N GLY A 448 -8.88 13.90 -6.20
CA GLY A 448 -8.41 14.10 -4.84
C GLY A 448 -6.88 14.21 -4.74
N MET A 449 -6.14 13.32 -5.40
CA MET A 449 -4.67 13.37 -5.43
C MET A 449 -4.12 14.60 -6.15
N LEU A 450 -4.77 15.09 -7.20
CA LEU A 450 -4.41 16.36 -7.84
C LEU A 450 -4.61 17.55 -6.90
N LEU A 451 -5.69 17.56 -6.10
CA LEU A 451 -5.88 18.56 -5.05
C LEU A 451 -4.80 18.48 -3.97
N MET A 452 -4.38 17.26 -3.60
CA MET A 452 -3.26 17.05 -2.68
C MET A 452 -1.95 17.60 -3.24
N LEU A 453 -1.64 17.33 -4.50
CA LEU A 453 -0.47 17.86 -5.19
C LEU A 453 -0.46 19.39 -5.16
N TYR A 454 -1.58 20.01 -5.54
CA TYR A 454 -1.72 21.46 -5.50
C TYR A 454 -1.56 22.02 -4.09
N ASN A 455 -2.24 21.45 -3.08
CA ASN A 455 -2.16 21.92 -1.69
C ASN A 455 -0.73 21.77 -1.12
N THR A 456 -0.06 20.68 -1.47
CA THR A 456 1.35 20.41 -1.12
C THR A 456 2.26 21.46 -1.74
N TYR A 457 2.16 21.69 -3.05
CA TYR A 457 2.93 22.69 -3.76
C TYR A 457 2.76 24.10 -3.17
N ARG A 458 1.52 24.50 -2.88
CA ARG A 458 1.23 25.80 -2.24
C ARG A 458 1.81 25.91 -0.83
N THR A 459 1.84 24.82 -0.07
CA THR A 459 2.46 24.79 1.27
C THR A 459 3.98 24.93 1.19
N ILE A 460 4.61 24.23 0.25
CA ILE A 460 6.07 24.28 0.05
C ILE A 460 6.54 25.65 -0.43
N LYS A 461 5.76 26.32 -1.30
CA LYS A 461 6.09 27.66 -1.82
C LYS A 461 5.76 28.82 -0.86
N ALA A 462 4.98 28.58 0.20
CA ALA A 462 4.63 29.63 1.14
C ALA A 462 5.88 30.12 1.91
N PRO A 463 5.99 31.43 2.22
CA PRO A 463 7.06 31.92 3.08
C PRO A 463 7.10 31.15 4.40
N LYS A 464 8.29 30.80 4.90
CA LYS A 464 8.43 29.99 6.12
C LYS A 464 7.71 30.66 7.30
N GLY A 465 6.92 29.87 8.03
CA GLY A 465 6.12 30.35 9.17
C GLY A 465 4.89 31.19 8.80
N SER A 466 4.60 31.43 7.53
CA SER A 466 3.42 32.23 7.14
C SER A 466 2.09 31.50 7.35
N LEU A 467 2.11 30.15 7.38
CA LEU A 467 0.92 29.33 7.57
C LEU A 467 0.81 28.93 9.03
N GLN A 468 0.26 29.83 9.84
CA GLN A 468 0.03 29.64 11.27
C GLN A 468 -1.13 28.67 11.56
N ALA A 469 -1.07 27.99 12.71
CA ALA A 469 -2.13 27.08 13.16
C ALA A 469 -3.48 27.80 13.24
N ILE A 470 -4.55 27.11 12.85
CA ILE A 470 -5.92 27.62 13.03
C ILE A 470 -6.34 27.29 14.47
N PRO A 471 -6.81 28.27 15.27
CA PRO A 471 -7.33 27.99 16.60
C PRO A 471 -8.42 26.92 16.55
N GLN A 472 -8.29 25.86 17.34
CA GLN A 472 -9.33 24.85 17.41
C GLN A 472 -10.51 25.42 18.22
N PRO A 473 -11.76 25.24 17.76
CA PRO A 473 -12.92 25.59 18.57
C PRO A 473 -12.89 24.75 19.86
N ALA A 474 -13.17 25.41 20.99
CA ALA A 474 -13.12 24.84 22.34
C ALA A 474 -13.99 23.59 22.52
#